data_AF-A0A4R0SYS2-F1
#
_entry.id   AF-A0A4R0SYS2-F1
#
_cell.length_a   1.000
_cell.length_b   1.000
_cell.length_c   1.000
_cell.angle_alpha   90.00
_cell.angle_beta   90.00
_cell.angle_gamma   90.00
#
_symmetry.space_group_name_H-M   'P 1'
#
loop_
_entity.id
_entity.type
_entity.pdbx_description
1 polymer ?
#
loop_
_entity_poly.entity_id
_entity_poly.type
_entity_poly.pdbx_seq_one_letter_code
_entity_poly.pdbx_strand_id
1 'polypeptide(L)'
;MQSMYQELVPHQKNPFSWNQIWNAEYDKTGSTAFHSYYKNMYLRDANYKKFGFNKFYTLDSKPAITHQDRTDNSPYVNDAASYQNIIDQLNTEEHPQFLQLVTMQNHMTYDNWYFNNQFNQANVTENLNDYERGQINTYAKGVSITDQATIDFLNQLNAMDKPITVIFYGDHLPSSYQTAAEDKNNTLALHQTDYFIWSNQASASAGVKLDASATAYTSPNYFMEMAAEHMNAKVSPYLAFLTQARTDIPSFERLVLGAGGFTTDTSTTYLDRNGNTVKRKNLSKQAKNTLNDYELIQYDMTAGKGYLTGTDFFKMKQTTGSHSTNVHRVQHKSNTE
;
A
#
# COMPACT_ATOMS: atom_id res chain seq x y z
N MET A 1 -7.69 5.16 -19.89
CA MET A 1 -6.72 4.04 -19.89
C MET A 1 -7.13 3.05 -18.81
N GLN A 2 -6.79 1.77 -18.93
CA GLN A 2 -7.20 0.73 -17.98
C GLN A 2 -6.11 0.52 -16.92
N SER A 3 -6.49 0.21 -15.68
CA SER A 3 -5.57 -0.07 -14.58
C SER A 3 -4.87 -1.43 -14.73
N MET A 4 -3.83 -1.71 -13.94
CA MET A 4 -3.24 -3.07 -13.87
C MET A 4 -4.27 -4.14 -13.47
N TYR A 5 -5.26 -3.75 -12.69
CA TYR A 5 -6.41 -4.61 -12.35
C TYR A 5 -7.32 -4.92 -13.55
N GLN A 6 -7.23 -4.16 -14.63
CA GLN A 6 -7.98 -4.36 -15.86
C GLN A 6 -7.12 -4.99 -16.96
N GLU A 7 -5.84 -4.63 -17.04
CA GLU A 7 -4.94 -5.03 -18.13
C GLU A 7 -4.08 -6.25 -17.80
N LEU A 8 -3.83 -6.54 -16.52
CA LEU A 8 -2.92 -7.62 -16.11
C LEU A 8 -3.64 -8.74 -15.37
N VAL A 9 -4.25 -8.43 -14.22
CA VAL A 9 -4.81 -9.44 -13.31
C VAL A 9 -5.82 -10.36 -13.99
N PRO A 10 -6.73 -9.89 -14.87
CA PRO A 10 -7.67 -10.77 -15.57
C PRO A 10 -7.00 -11.85 -16.42
N HIS A 11 -5.77 -11.63 -16.89
CA HIS A 11 -5.03 -12.55 -17.76
C HIS A 11 -4.08 -13.52 -17.02
N GLN A 12 -3.75 -13.25 -15.76
CA GLN A 12 -2.94 -14.18 -14.95
C GLN A 12 -3.71 -15.48 -14.67
N LYS A 13 -3.08 -16.65 -14.63
CA LYS A 13 -3.81 -17.88 -14.25
C LYS A 13 -3.96 -17.99 -12.74
N ASN A 14 -2.85 -17.86 -12.02
CA ASN A 14 -2.76 -17.97 -10.58
C ASN A 14 -2.00 -16.75 -10.04
N PRO A 15 -2.63 -15.58 -9.87
CA PRO A 15 -1.93 -14.40 -9.35
C PRO A 15 -1.53 -14.64 -7.90
N PHE A 16 -0.25 -14.46 -7.60
CA PHE A 16 0.23 -14.40 -6.23
C PHE A 16 -0.29 -13.13 -5.56
N SER A 17 -0.74 -13.25 -4.31
CA SER A 17 -1.14 -12.13 -3.47
C SER A 17 -0.85 -12.46 -2.02
N TRP A 18 -0.42 -11.47 -1.25
CA TRP A 18 0.09 -11.66 0.12
C TRP A 18 -0.92 -12.28 1.08
N ASN A 19 -2.21 -12.01 0.89
CA ASN A 19 -3.30 -12.60 1.67
C ASN A 19 -3.32 -14.13 1.62
N GLN A 20 -2.77 -14.73 0.55
CA GLN A 20 -2.70 -16.19 0.39
C GLN A 20 -1.81 -16.85 1.46
N ILE A 21 -0.88 -16.12 2.07
CA ILE A 21 -0.08 -16.61 3.20
C ILE A 21 -0.98 -16.95 4.40
N TRP A 22 -1.95 -16.09 4.71
CA TRP A 22 -2.92 -16.34 5.79
C TRP A 22 -3.96 -17.38 5.39
N ASN A 23 -4.42 -17.37 4.15
CA ASN A 23 -5.35 -18.40 3.66
C ASN A 23 -4.74 -19.80 3.71
N ALA A 24 -3.43 -19.94 3.51
CA ALA A 24 -2.76 -21.25 3.61
C ALA A 24 -2.84 -21.84 5.03
N GLU A 25 -2.92 -21.00 6.06
CA GLU A 25 -2.99 -21.42 7.47
C GLU A 25 -4.44 -21.49 7.98
N TYR A 26 -5.28 -20.53 7.61
CA TYR A 26 -6.63 -20.33 8.18
C TYR A 26 -7.76 -20.44 7.15
N ASP A 27 -7.48 -20.93 5.94
CA ASP A 27 -8.45 -21.12 4.85
C ASP A 27 -9.34 -19.88 4.66
N LYS A 28 -10.66 -20.04 4.78
CA LYS A 28 -11.66 -19.00 4.50
C LYS A 28 -11.63 -17.85 5.50
N THR A 29 -11.12 -18.03 6.71
CA THR A 29 -11.09 -16.96 7.72
C THR A 29 -9.76 -16.20 7.71
N GLY A 30 -8.79 -16.65 6.90
CA GLY A 30 -7.45 -16.06 6.84
C GLY A 30 -7.39 -14.65 6.25
N SER A 31 -8.27 -14.30 5.30
CA SER A 31 -8.26 -12.96 4.71
C SER A 31 -9.62 -12.39 4.33
N THR A 32 -9.76 -11.10 4.61
CA THR A 32 -10.95 -10.31 4.31
C THR A 32 -10.53 -8.94 3.77
N ALA A 33 -11.22 -8.50 2.72
CA ALA A 33 -11.02 -7.19 2.12
C ALA A 33 -12.25 -6.30 2.30
N PHE A 34 -12.01 -5.00 2.36
CA PHE A 34 -13.01 -3.95 2.50
C PHE A 34 -12.74 -2.84 1.49
N HIS A 35 -13.82 -2.30 0.92
CA HIS A 35 -13.77 -1.04 0.21
C HIS A 35 -15.01 -0.25 0.53
N SER A 36 -14.86 0.99 0.98
CA SER A 36 -15.98 1.88 1.31
C SER A 36 -16.62 2.52 0.06
N TYR A 37 -16.71 1.72 -1.02
CA TYR A 37 -17.35 2.04 -2.29
C TYR A 37 -17.93 0.79 -2.95
N TYR A 38 -18.30 0.87 -4.24
CA TYR A 38 -18.81 -0.24 -5.03
C TYR A 38 -17.70 -1.21 -5.50
N LYS A 39 -17.97 -2.51 -5.40
CA LYS A 39 -16.99 -3.59 -5.70
C LYS A 39 -16.48 -3.65 -7.13
N ASN A 40 -17.23 -3.13 -8.10
CA ASN A 40 -16.85 -3.20 -9.50
C ASN A 40 -15.88 -2.10 -9.93
N MET A 41 -15.66 -1.08 -9.09
CA MET A 41 -14.66 -0.04 -9.35
C MET A 41 -13.29 -0.71 -9.52
N TYR A 42 -12.66 -0.50 -10.67
CA TYR A 42 -11.40 -1.16 -11.09
C TYR A 42 -11.43 -2.70 -11.08
N LEU A 43 -12.57 -3.33 -11.39
CA LEU A 43 -12.73 -4.80 -11.43
C LEU A 43 -12.36 -5.52 -10.12
N ARG A 44 -12.44 -4.84 -8.97
CA ARG A 44 -12.06 -5.43 -7.68
C ARG A 44 -12.85 -6.70 -7.35
N ASP A 45 -14.15 -6.78 -7.68
CA ASP A 45 -14.96 -7.99 -7.45
C ASP A 45 -14.33 -9.24 -8.11
N ALA A 46 -13.91 -9.12 -9.37
CA ALA A 46 -13.27 -10.24 -10.08
C ALA A 46 -11.86 -10.50 -9.56
N ASN A 47 -11.07 -9.44 -9.34
CA ASN A 47 -9.67 -9.58 -8.97
C ASN A 47 -9.49 -10.10 -7.55
N TYR A 48 -10.30 -9.66 -6.59
CA TYR A 48 -10.17 -10.07 -5.18
C TYR A 48 -10.53 -11.55 -5.00
N LYS A 49 -11.52 -12.05 -5.77
CA LYS A 49 -11.78 -13.49 -5.89
C LYS A 49 -10.57 -14.24 -6.44
N LYS A 50 -9.90 -13.66 -7.45
CA LYS A 50 -8.71 -14.27 -8.07
C LYS A 50 -7.48 -14.28 -7.17
N PHE A 51 -7.31 -13.25 -6.35
CA PHE A 51 -6.31 -13.20 -5.27
C PHE A 51 -6.64 -14.16 -4.13
N GLY A 52 -7.87 -14.67 -4.07
CA GLY A 52 -8.31 -15.64 -3.08
C GLY A 52 -8.83 -15.03 -1.78
N PHE A 53 -9.23 -13.75 -1.76
CA PHE A 53 -9.95 -13.22 -0.60
C PHE A 53 -11.25 -14.00 -0.42
N ASN A 54 -11.51 -14.48 0.80
CA ASN A 54 -12.76 -15.18 1.09
C ASN A 54 -13.96 -14.22 1.07
N LYS A 55 -13.75 -13.01 1.61
CA LYS A 55 -14.74 -11.95 1.67
C LYS A 55 -14.19 -10.66 1.10
N PHE A 56 -15.02 -9.99 0.33
CA PHE A 56 -14.82 -8.61 -0.10
C PHE A 56 -16.09 -7.82 0.20
N TYR A 57 -16.05 -7.01 1.26
CA TYR A 57 -17.16 -6.22 1.73
C TYR A 57 -17.11 -4.80 1.15
N THR A 58 -18.23 -4.39 0.56
CA THR A 58 -18.45 -3.14 -0.17
C THR A 58 -19.87 -2.63 0.06
N LEU A 59 -20.17 -1.42 -0.41
CA LEU A 59 -21.53 -0.83 -0.31
C LEU A 59 -22.61 -1.71 -0.98
N ASP A 60 -22.25 -2.44 -2.03
CA ASP A 60 -23.14 -3.28 -2.84
C ASP A 60 -22.86 -4.79 -2.70
N SER A 61 -22.02 -5.19 -1.75
CA SER A 61 -21.80 -6.59 -1.40
C SER A 61 -22.97 -7.16 -0.58
N LYS A 62 -22.98 -8.49 -0.38
CA LYS A 62 -24.00 -9.18 0.43
C LYS A 62 -23.32 -10.09 1.47
N PRO A 63 -23.39 -9.75 2.78
CA PRO A 63 -23.89 -8.49 3.34
C PRO A 63 -23.03 -7.30 2.91
N ALA A 64 -23.60 -6.09 2.93
CA ALA A 64 -22.84 -4.85 2.73
C ALA A 64 -21.99 -4.51 3.97
N ILE A 65 -21.05 -3.57 3.84
CA ILE A 65 -20.36 -3.01 5.02
C ILE A 65 -21.37 -2.37 5.98
N THR A 66 -21.13 -2.47 7.29
CA THR A 66 -22.06 -2.01 8.32
C THR A 66 -22.00 -0.50 8.49
N HIS A 67 -20.79 0.06 8.61
CA HIS A 67 -20.58 1.48 8.85
C HIS A 67 -20.38 2.21 7.53
N GLN A 68 -21.22 3.21 7.25
CA GLN A 68 -21.29 3.91 5.96
C GLN A 68 -21.46 5.43 6.10
N ASP A 69 -21.20 5.97 7.30
CA ASP A 69 -21.40 7.39 7.59
C ASP A 69 -20.53 8.28 6.68
N ARG A 70 -21.00 9.51 6.47
CA ARG A 70 -20.35 10.53 5.65
C ARG A 70 -20.16 11.80 6.48
N THR A 71 -19.24 12.65 6.05
CA THR A 71 -19.00 13.93 6.72
C THR A 71 -19.57 15.07 5.88
N ASP A 72 -20.48 15.83 6.47
CA ASP A 72 -21.18 16.96 5.86
C ASP A 72 -21.81 16.59 4.50
N ASN A 73 -21.50 17.34 3.44
CA ASN A 73 -22.03 17.10 2.10
C ASN A 73 -21.17 16.14 1.27
N SER A 74 -20.15 15.50 1.87
CA SER A 74 -19.29 14.57 1.12
C SER A 74 -20.13 13.39 0.62
N PRO A 75 -19.99 12.99 -0.65
CA PRO A 75 -20.70 11.83 -1.19
C PRO A 75 -20.05 10.51 -0.77
N TYR A 76 -18.87 10.55 -0.17
CA TYR A 76 -18.07 9.37 0.17
C TYR A 76 -18.20 9.00 1.64
N VAL A 77 -18.16 7.68 1.90
CA VAL A 77 -18.06 7.15 3.26
C VAL A 77 -16.79 7.69 3.90
N ASN A 78 -16.91 8.20 5.12
CA ASN A 78 -15.79 8.78 5.85
C ASN A 78 -14.83 7.68 6.35
N ASP A 79 -13.60 8.08 6.67
CA ASP A 79 -12.55 7.12 7.05
C ASP A 79 -12.83 6.51 8.43
N ALA A 80 -13.44 7.26 9.35
CA ALA A 80 -13.85 6.75 10.66
C ALA A 80 -14.81 5.55 10.56
N ALA A 81 -15.85 5.65 9.72
CA ALA A 81 -16.75 4.53 9.43
C ALA A 81 -16.03 3.39 8.71
N SER A 82 -15.13 3.71 7.77
CA SER A 82 -14.32 2.71 7.08
C SER A 82 -13.46 1.89 8.06
N TYR A 83 -12.82 2.56 9.03
CA TYR A 83 -12.04 1.92 10.09
C TYR A 83 -12.89 1.11 11.05
N GLN A 84 -14.10 1.55 11.38
CA GLN A 84 -14.97 0.79 12.27
C GLN A 84 -15.36 -0.58 11.69
N ASN A 85 -15.51 -0.70 10.37
CA ASN A 85 -15.70 -2.01 9.72
C ASN A 85 -14.50 -2.95 9.94
N ILE A 86 -13.27 -2.42 10.02
CA ILE A 86 -12.05 -3.19 10.32
C ILE A 86 -12.02 -3.60 11.79
N ILE A 87 -12.35 -2.68 12.70
CA ILE A 87 -12.45 -2.97 14.14
C ILE A 87 -13.44 -4.11 14.39
N ASP A 88 -14.62 -4.06 13.77
CA ASP A 88 -15.63 -5.10 13.89
C ASP A 88 -15.11 -6.45 13.36
N GLN A 89 -14.40 -6.46 12.22
CA GLN A 89 -13.82 -7.68 11.63
C GLN A 89 -12.71 -8.30 12.50
N LEU A 90 -11.87 -7.49 13.14
CA LEU A 90 -10.83 -7.96 14.06
C LEU A 90 -11.42 -8.69 15.28
N ASN A 91 -12.68 -8.42 15.60
CA ASN A 91 -13.40 -9.07 16.69
C ASN A 91 -14.12 -10.36 16.28
N THR A 92 -14.18 -10.70 14.98
CA THR A 92 -14.89 -11.92 14.53
C THR A 92 -14.04 -13.18 14.63
N GLU A 93 -12.72 -13.06 14.59
CA GLU A 93 -11.81 -14.21 14.62
C GLU A 93 -10.85 -14.14 15.82
N GLU A 94 -10.55 -15.30 16.40
CA GLU A 94 -9.55 -15.44 17.46
C GLU A 94 -8.12 -15.59 16.92
N HIS A 95 -7.98 -16.08 15.69
CA HIS A 95 -6.69 -16.31 15.04
C HIS A 95 -6.22 -15.08 14.22
N PRO A 96 -4.93 -14.99 13.85
CA PRO A 96 -4.41 -13.94 12.97
C PRO A 96 -5.14 -13.85 11.62
N GLN A 97 -5.34 -12.63 11.14
CA GLN A 97 -6.02 -12.33 9.87
C GLN A 97 -5.18 -11.39 9.00
N PHE A 98 -5.37 -11.47 7.68
CA PHE A 98 -4.96 -10.44 6.74
C PHE A 98 -6.16 -9.58 6.34
N LEU A 99 -6.13 -8.30 6.70
CA LEU A 99 -7.18 -7.34 6.36
C LEU A 99 -6.66 -6.28 5.39
N GLN A 100 -7.41 -6.04 4.32
CA GLN A 100 -7.10 -4.98 3.35
C GLN A 100 -8.27 -4.00 3.28
N LEU A 101 -8.03 -2.72 3.56
CA LEU A 101 -9.01 -1.64 3.44
C LEU A 101 -8.60 -0.68 2.32
N VAL A 102 -9.54 -0.35 1.44
CA VAL A 102 -9.42 0.77 0.49
C VAL A 102 -10.48 1.81 0.85
N THR A 103 -10.04 2.98 1.30
CA THR A 103 -10.94 4.08 1.70
C THR A 103 -11.41 4.91 0.50
N MET A 104 -12.31 5.87 0.73
CA MET A 104 -12.88 6.74 -0.32
C MET A 104 -13.02 8.21 0.07
N GLN A 105 -12.87 8.58 1.36
CA GLN A 105 -13.20 9.93 1.85
C GLN A 105 -12.51 11.05 1.05
N ASN A 106 -11.25 10.82 0.68
CA ASN A 106 -10.42 11.79 -0.01
C ASN A 106 -10.34 11.53 -1.52
N HIS A 107 -11.35 10.88 -2.11
CA HIS A 107 -11.44 10.72 -3.57
C HIS A 107 -12.02 11.98 -4.24
N MET A 108 -11.64 12.24 -5.49
CA MET A 108 -12.20 13.33 -6.32
C MET A 108 -13.71 13.14 -6.58
N THR A 109 -14.53 14.16 -6.83
CA THR A 109 -14.24 15.59 -7.15
C THR A 109 -14.26 16.50 -5.92
N TYR A 110 -13.23 17.30 -5.63
CA TYR A 110 -13.11 18.01 -4.35
C TYR A 110 -14.00 19.28 -4.22
N ASP A 111 -15.33 19.10 -4.14
CA ASP A 111 -16.32 20.17 -4.38
C ASP A 111 -16.83 20.88 -3.10
N ASN A 112 -15.93 21.38 -2.24
CA ASN A 112 -16.25 22.17 -1.03
C ASN A 112 -17.33 21.53 -0.13
N TRP A 113 -17.18 20.24 0.13
CA TRP A 113 -18.17 19.44 0.85
C TRP A 113 -18.25 19.73 2.35
N TYR A 114 -17.14 20.16 2.93
CA TYR A 114 -16.94 20.22 4.37
C TYR A 114 -17.30 21.59 4.93
N PHE A 115 -18.14 21.61 5.97
CA PHE A 115 -18.50 22.82 6.68
C PHE A 115 -17.31 23.38 7.45
N ASN A 116 -17.28 24.70 7.61
CA ASN A 116 -16.24 25.40 8.38
C ASN A 116 -14.81 25.00 7.98
N ASN A 117 -14.56 24.86 6.68
CA ASN A 117 -13.26 24.48 6.16
C ASN A 117 -12.22 25.57 6.45
N GLN A 118 -11.37 25.34 7.44
CA GLN A 118 -10.33 26.28 7.89
C GLN A 118 -9.28 26.57 6.80
N PHE A 119 -9.12 25.68 5.83
CA PHE A 119 -8.16 25.85 4.74
C PHE A 119 -8.61 26.90 3.73
N ASN A 120 -9.89 27.29 3.71
CA ASN A 120 -10.36 28.44 2.94
C ASN A 120 -9.69 29.74 3.35
N GLN A 121 -9.31 29.88 4.63
CA GLN A 121 -8.60 31.06 5.13
C GLN A 121 -7.09 30.81 5.26
N ALA A 122 -6.66 29.59 5.54
CA ALA A 122 -5.24 29.26 5.75
C ALA A 122 -4.44 29.13 4.43
N ASN A 123 -5.08 28.88 3.29
CA ASN A 123 -4.39 28.73 2.01
C ASN A 123 -3.98 30.09 1.43
N VAL A 124 -2.73 30.47 1.69
CA VAL A 124 -2.08 31.69 1.19
C VAL A 124 -1.33 31.50 -0.13
N THR A 125 -1.45 30.34 -0.79
CA THR A 125 -0.73 30.04 -2.03
C THR A 125 -1.13 31.01 -3.14
N GLU A 126 -0.16 31.62 -3.79
CA GLU A 126 -0.35 32.54 -4.92
C GLU A 126 -0.53 31.78 -6.24
N ASN A 127 -1.01 32.47 -7.28
CA ASN A 127 -1.15 31.96 -8.65
C ASN A 127 -2.10 30.76 -8.86
N LEU A 128 -2.92 30.41 -7.88
CA LEU A 128 -4.01 29.44 -8.06
C LEU A 128 -5.28 30.15 -8.53
N ASN A 129 -5.95 29.60 -9.54
CA ASN A 129 -7.33 29.97 -9.84
C ASN A 129 -8.29 29.48 -8.73
N ASP A 130 -9.49 30.07 -8.65
CA ASP A 130 -10.45 29.77 -7.57
C ASP A 130 -10.88 28.30 -7.52
N TYR A 131 -10.95 27.65 -8.68
CA TYR A 131 -11.33 26.24 -8.77
C TYR A 131 -10.24 25.34 -8.17
N GLU A 132 -8.99 25.50 -8.58
CA GLU A 132 -7.85 24.77 -8.03
C GLU A 132 -7.69 25.03 -6.53
N ARG A 133 -7.80 26.30 -6.11
CA ARG A 133 -7.77 26.67 -4.68
C ARG A 133 -8.85 25.95 -3.89
N GLY A 134 -10.09 25.94 -4.39
CA GLY A 134 -11.21 25.26 -3.75
C GLY A 134 -11.01 23.74 -3.62
N GLN A 135 -10.46 23.11 -4.67
CA GLN A 135 -10.16 21.67 -4.65
C GLN A 135 -9.07 21.34 -3.63
N ILE A 136 -7.97 22.11 -3.60
CA ILE A 136 -6.87 21.95 -2.64
C ILE A 136 -7.37 22.14 -1.20
N ASN A 137 -8.18 23.17 -0.94
CA ASN A 137 -8.72 23.41 0.40
C ASN A 137 -9.63 22.28 0.85
N THR A 138 -10.46 21.76 -0.04
CA THR A 138 -11.37 20.65 0.25
C THR A 138 -10.58 19.36 0.53
N TYR A 139 -9.55 19.07 -0.26
CA TYR A 139 -8.65 17.95 -0.03
C TYR A 139 -7.92 18.07 1.31
N ALA A 140 -7.32 19.24 1.62
CA ALA A 140 -6.64 19.48 2.88
C ALA A 140 -7.56 19.30 4.10
N LYS A 141 -8.83 19.70 3.99
CA LYS A 141 -9.83 19.43 5.03
C LYS A 141 -10.09 17.94 5.20
N GLY A 142 -10.29 17.22 4.09
CA GLY A 142 -10.45 15.76 4.09
C GLY A 142 -9.27 15.04 4.76
N VAL A 143 -8.04 15.41 4.41
CA VAL A 143 -6.82 14.89 5.05
C VAL A 143 -6.79 15.18 6.55
N SER A 144 -7.19 16.38 7.00
CA SER A 144 -7.26 16.67 8.45
C SER A 144 -8.31 15.81 9.18
N ILE A 145 -9.40 15.44 8.51
CA ILE A 145 -10.42 14.53 9.07
C ILE A 145 -9.86 13.10 9.13
N THR A 146 -9.16 12.66 8.07
CA THR A 146 -8.46 11.36 8.04
C THR A 146 -7.40 11.25 9.12
N ASP A 147 -6.64 12.32 9.39
CA ASP A 147 -5.61 12.37 10.44
C ASP A 147 -6.21 12.05 11.81
N GLN A 148 -7.28 12.77 12.20
CA GLN A 148 -7.98 12.50 13.45
C GLN A 148 -8.60 11.09 13.50
N ALA A 149 -9.25 10.66 12.41
CA ALA A 149 -9.83 9.32 12.33
C ALA A 149 -8.76 8.21 12.45
N THR A 150 -7.56 8.45 11.91
CA THR A 150 -6.43 7.52 11.99
C THR A 150 -5.89 7.46 13.42
N ILE A 151 -5.77 8.59 14.12
CA ILE A 151 -5.40 8.63 15.54
C ILE A 151 -6.39 7.80 16.37
N ASP A 152 -7.69 8.02 16.17
CA ASP A 152 -8.73 7.31 16.92
C ASP A 152 -8.73 5.80 16.60
N PHE A 153 -8.52 5.44 15.33
CA PHE A 153 -8.38 4.05 14.91
C PHE A 153 -7.17 3.37 15.56
N LEU A 154 -5.99 3.97 15.49
CA LEU A 154 -4.78 3.41 16.11
C LEU A 154 -4.94 3.31 17.64
N ASN A 155 -5.61 4.26 18.29
CA ASN A 155 -5.93 4.19 19.71
C ASN A 155 -6.84 2.99 20.04
N GLN A 156 -7.86 2.71 19.22
CA GLN A 156 -8.72 1.53 19.39
C GLN A 156 -7.93 0.23 19.18
N LEU A 157 -7.11 0.13 18.14
CA LEU A 157 -6.23 -1.03 17.94
C LEU A 157 -5.24 -1.21 19.10
N ASN A 158 -4.79 -0.11 19.71
CA ASN A 158 -3.87 -0.13 20.84
C ASN A 158 -4.50 -0.63 22.14
N ALA A 159 -5.82 -0.53 22.27
CA ALA A 159 -6.57 -1.07 23.40
C ALA A 159 -6.90 -2.57 23.25
N MET A 160 -6.59 -3.19 22.09
CA MET A 160 -6.85 -4.61 21.87
C MET A 160 -5.71 -5.48 22.39
N ASP A 161 -6.06 -6.55 23.12
CA ASP A 161 -5.13 -7.59 23.59
C ASP A 161 -4.72 -8.59 22.48
N LYS A 162 -4.62 -8.11 21.24
CA LYS A 162 -4.22 -8.89 20.05
C LYS A 162 -3.06 -8.19 19.34
N PRO A 163 -1.95 -8.89 19.00
CA PRO A 163 -0.88 -8.30 18.20
C PRO A 163 -1.38 -7.85 16.82
N ILE A 164 -1.26 -6.56 16.52
CA ILE A 164 -1.72 -5.94 15.27
C ILE A 164 -0.60 -5.09 14.69
N THR A 165 -0.34 -5.26 13.40
CA THR A 165 0.53 -4.41 12.59
C THR A 165 -0.27 -3.77 11.47
N VAL A 166 -0.15 -2.46 11.32
CA VAL A 166 -0.79 -1.65 10.27
C VAL A 166 0.27 -1.19 9.29
N ILE A 167 0.01 -1.43 8.00
CA ILE A 167 0.69 -0.76 6.90
C ILE A 167 -0.28 0.29 6.38
N PHE A 168 0.03 1.56 6.59
CA PHE A 168 -0.74 2.69 6.08
C PHE A 168 0.06 3.39 4.99
N TYR A 169 -0.57 3.73 3.88
CA TYR A 169 0.08 4.49 2.81
C TYR A 169 -0.94 5.27 1.98
N GLY A 170 -0.54 6.45 1.50
CA GLY A 170 -1.27 7.15 0.45
C GLY A 170 -1.01 6.49 -0.90
N ASP A 171 -2.06 6.26 -1.69
CA ASP A 171 -1.96 5.62 -3.00
C ASP A 171 -1.44 6.56 -4.08
N HIS A 172 -1.88 7.81 -4.08
CA HIS A 172 -1.31 8.88 -4.90
C HIS A 172 -1.74 10.28 -4.39
N LEU A 173 -1.03 11.32 -4.83
CA LEU A 173 -1.48 12.70 -4.64
C LEU A 173 -2.69 13.03 -5.56
N PRO A 174 -3.57 13.94 -5.16
CA PRO A 174 -4.70 14.36 -5.98
C PRO A 174 -4.24 15.10 -7.25
N SER A 175 -4.96 14.90 -8.35
CA SER A 175 -4.73 15.62 -9.61
C SER A 175 -5.15 17.10 -9.56
N SER A 176 -5.49 17.62 -8.38
CA SER A 176 -5.90 19.01 -8.17
C SER A 176 -4.73 19.99 -8.21
N TYR A 177 -3.48 19.54 -8.05
CA TYR A 177 -2.27 20.39 -8.07
C TYR A 177 -1.83 20.74 -9.51
N GLN A 178 -2.72 21.35 -10.30
CA GLN A 178 -2.50 21.68 -11.71
C GLN A 178 -1.36 22.69 -11.88
N THR A 179 -1.39 23.78 -11.12
CA THR A 179 -0.34 24.81 -11.16
C THR A 179 1.02 24.23 -10.79
N ALA A 180 1.10 23.36 -9.79
CA ALA A 180 2.35 22.70 -9.43
C ALA A 180 2.84 21.73 -10.52
N ALA A 181 1.93 21.05 -11.21
CA ALA A 181 2.25 20.10 -12.28
C ALA A 181 2.75 20.77 -13.57
N GLU A 182 2.56 22.08 -13.74
CA GLU A 182 3.13 22.84 -14.87
C GLU A 182 4.66 22.92 -14.80
N ASP A 183 5.24 22.94 -13.59
CA ASP A 183 6.68 22.85 -13.39
C ASP A 183 7.14 21.38 -13.34
N LYS A 184 7.89 20.96 -14.36
CA LYS A 184 8.47 19.62 -14.45
C LYS A 184 9.40 19.29 -13.28
N ASN A 185 9.98 20.27 -12.59
CA ASN A 185 10.80 20.04 -11.40
C ASN A 185 9.99 19.44 -10.24
N ASN A 186 8.67 19.66 -10.21
CA ASN A 186 7.77 19.11 -9.19
C ASN A 186 7.36 17.66 -9.46
N THR A 187 7.74 17.08 -10.60
CA THR A 187 7.30 15.74 -11.02
C THR A 187 7.53 14.70 -9.92
N LEU A 188 8.71 14.67 -9.30
CA LEU A 188 9.01 13.69 -8.26
C LEU A 188 8.16 13.92 -7.01
N ALA A 189 8.09 15.17 -6.53
CA ALA A 189 7.32 15.53 -5.34
C ALA A 189 5.82 15.20 -5.50
N LEU A 190 5.27 15.41 -6.70
CA LEU A 190 3.87 15.08 -7.02
C LEU A 190 3.59 13.56 -7.11
N HIS A 191 4.61 12.72 -6.98
CA HIS A 191 4.51 11.26 -6.94
C HIS A 191 5.03 10.66 -5.62
N GLN A 192 5.18 11.48 -4.58
CA GLN A 192 5.57 11.04 -3.25
C GLN A 192 4.37 11.14 -2.31
N THR A 193 4.03 10.03 -1.67
CA THR A 193 3.01 9.94 -0.64
C THR A 193 3.61 9.41 0.65
N ASP A 194 2.96 9.74 1.76
CA ASP A 194 3.37 9.27 3.07
C ASP A 194 2.94 7.80 3.31
N TYR A 195 3.74 7.11 4.12
CA TYR A 195 3.41 5.79 4.62
C TYR A 195 3.94 5.62 6.05
N PHE A 196 3.37 4.66 6.79
CA PHE A 196 3.97 4.18 8.02
C PHE A 196 3.67 2.70 8.23
N ILE A 197 4.56 2.04 8.98
CA ILE A 197 4.35 0.70 9.53
C ILE A 197 4.35 0.83 11.04
N TRP A 198 3.26 0.42 11.65
CA TRP A 198 3.03 0.58 13.09
C TRP A 198 2.53 -0.72 13.69
N SER A 199 2.93 -1.02 14.92
CA SER A 199 2.36 -2.13 15.69
C SER A 199 1.86 -1.66 17.04
N ASN A 200 0.75 -2.23 17.48
CA ASN A 200 0.15 -1.92 18.78
C ASN A 200 0.95 -2.47 19.96
N GLN A 201 0.65 -2.03 21.19
CA GLN A 201 1.37 -2.46 22.40
C GLN A 201 1.33 -3.97 22.68
N ALA A 202 0.32 -4.69 22.20
CA ALA A 202 0.26 -6.15 22.31
C ALA A 202 1.29 -6.88 21.42
N SER A 203 1.88 -6.18 20.45
CA SER A 203 2.86 -6.75 19.52
C SER A 203 4.29 -6.69 20.06
N ALA A 204 5.07 -7.75 19.81
CA ALA A 204 6.50 -7.74 20.14
C ALA A 204 7.31 -6.66 19.40
N SER A 205 6.80 -6.15 18.28
CA SER A 205 7.36 -5.04 17.50
C SER A 205 6.81 -3.67 17.88
N ALA A 206 6.07 -3.54 19.00
CA ALA A 206 5.63 -2.24 19.50
C ALA A 206 6.83 -1.30 19.69
N GLY A 207 6.76 -0.11 19.11
CA GLY A 207 7.83 0.90 19.19
C GLY A 207 9.08 0.61 18.36
N VAL A 208 9.14 -0.50 17.62
CA VAL A 208 10.21 -0.76 16.65
C VAL A 208 10.15 0.28 15.53
N LYS A 209 11.31 0.76 15.10
CA LYS A 209 11.47 1.61 13.91
C LYS A 209 12.54 1.00 13.02
N LEU A 210 12.24 0.89 11.73
CA LEU A 210 13.25 0.56 10.74
C LEU A 210 14.24 1.72 10.58
N ASP A 211 15.44 1.41 10.09
CA ASP A 211 16.46 2.43 9.81
C ASP A 211 15.92 3.44 8.78
N ALA A 212 15.75 4.69 9.23
CA ALA A 212 15.25 5.76 8.38
C ALA A 212 16.12 5.99 7.14
N SER A 213 17.43 5.76 7.23
CA SER A 213 18.34 5.90 6.09
C SER A 213 18.11 4.83 5.01
N ALA A 214 17.46 3.71 5.36
CA ALA A 214 17.12 2.62 4.45
C ALA A 214 15.65 2.61 4.02
N THR A 215 14.82 3.47 4.61
CA THR A 215 13.35 3.41 4.48
C THR A 215 12.69 4.77 4.22
N ALA A 216 13.41 5.90 4.30
CA ALA A 216 12.85 7.23 4.03
C ALA A 216 12.23 7.35 2.62
N TYR A 217 12.80 6.65 1.64
CA TYR A 217 12.25 6.55 0.27
C TYR A 217 12.13 5.08 -0.11
N THR A 218 10.92 4.67 -0.49
CA THR A 218 10.64 3.30 -0.89
C THR A 218 9.53 3.25 -1.93
N SER A 219 9.28 2.07 -2.48
CA SER A 219 8.18 1.80 -3.40
C SER A 219 7.15 0.87 -2.73
N PRO A 220 5.85 0.97 -3.06
CA PRO A 220 4.80 0.17 -2.40
C PRO A 220 4.97 -1.34 -2.52
N ASN A 221 5.72 -1.82 -3.52
CA ASN A 221 6.06 -3.24 -3.69
C ASN A 221 6.91 -3.80 -2.54
N TYR A 222 7.57 -2.95 -1.75
CA TYR A 222 8.40 -3.35 -0.61
C TYR A 222 7.66 -3.39 0.73
N PHE A 223 6.45 -2.83 0.85
CA PHE A 223 5.79 -2.69 2.15
C PHE A 223 5.60 -4.01 2.92
N MET A 224 5.35 -5.12 2.23
CA MET A 224 5.20 -6.42 2.91
C MET A 224 6.52 -6.99 3.44
N GLU A 225 7.64 -6.76 2.75
CA GLU A 225 8.94 -7.19 3.29
C GLU A 225 9.41 -6.25 4.40
N MET A 226 9.13 -4.94 4.29
CA MET A 226 9.38 -3.99 5.37
C MET A 226 8.54 -4.31 6.61
N ALA A 227 7.28 -4.72 6.44
CA ALA A 227 6.45 -5.16 7.55
C ALA A 227 6.99 -6.46 8.18
N ALA A 228 7.49 -7.40 7.37
CA ALA A 228 8.15 -8.60 7.87
C ALA A 228 9.44 -8.27 8.64
N GLU A 229 10.24 -7.31 8.16
CA GLU A 229 11.42 -6.81 8.87
C GLU A 229 11.05 -6.14 10.19
N HIS A 230 10.07 -5.26 10.19
CA HIS A 230 9.54 -4.57 11.37
C HIS A 230 9.08 -5.54 12.45
N MET A 231 8.40 -6.62 12.04
CA MET A 231 7.93 -7.68 12.94
C MET A 231 9.02 -8.71 13.31
N ASN A 232 10.24 -8.61 12.75
CA ASN A 232 11.28 -9.65 12.82
C ASN A 232 10.73 -11.05 12.44
N ALA A 233 9.86 -11.07 11.42
CA ALA A 233 9.17 -12.27 10.97
C ALA A 233 10.10 -13.16 10.14
N LYS A 234 9.77 -14.45 10.09
CA LYS A 234 10.33 -15.35 9.08
C LYS A 234 9.80 -14.93 7.71
N VAL A 235 10.59 -15.14 6.66
CA VAL A 235 10.26 -14.73 5.30
C VAL A 235 10.32 -15.90 4.32
N SER A 236 9.52 -15.83 3.25
CA SER A 236 9.67 -16.70 2.07
C SER A 236 10.90 -16.29 1.25
N PRO A 237 11.40 -17.13 0.34
CA PRO A 237 12.43 -16.72 -0.61
C PRO A 237 12.06 -15.45 -1.40
N TYR A 238 10.78 -15.27 -1.75
CA TYR A 238 10.33 -14.07 -2.43
C TYR A 238 10.43 -12.81 -1.56
N LEU A 239 10.01 -12.86 -0.29
CA LEU A 239 10.18 -11.73 0.63
C LEU A 239 11.66 -11.43 0.90
N ALA A 240 12.49 -12.46 1.05
CA ALA A 240 13.94 -12.29 1.18
C ALA A 240 14.57 -11.64 -0.06
N PHE A 241 14.12 -12.01 -1.26
CA PHE A 241 14.51 -11.35 -2.50
C PHE A 241 14.09 -9.87 -2.51
N LEU A 242 12.87 -9.55 -2.08
CA LEU A 242 12.42 -8.16 -2.01
C LEU A 242 13.24 -7.32 -1.01
N THR A 243 13.67 -7.89 0.12
CA THR A 243 14.60 -7.22 1.05
C THR A 243 15.96 -6.92 0.39
N GLN A 244 16.51 -7.87 -0.37
CA GLN A 244 17.73 -7.62 -1.15
C GLN A 244 17.50 -6.58 -2.25
N ALA A 245 16.34 -6.64 -2.92
CA ALA A 245 15.97 -5.69 -3.95
C ALA A 245 15.85 -4.26 -3.42
N ARG A 246 15.21 -4.04 -2.25
CA ARG A 246 15.19 -2.71 -1.62
C ARG A 246 16.59 -2.24 -1.22
N THR A 247 17.45 -3.15 -0.77
CA THR A 247 18.84 -2.81 -0.42
C THR A 247 19.61 -2.26 -1.63
N ASP A 248 19.45 -2.89 -2.79
CA ASP A 248 20.16 -2.55 -4.02
C ASP A 248 19.49 -1.43 -4.84
N ILE A 249 18.16 -1.33 -4.76
CA ILE A 249 17.30 -0.39 -5.47
C ILE A 249 16.25 0.14 -4.47
N PRO A 250 16.58 1.20 -3.69
CA PRO A 250 15.73 1.67 -2.60
C PRO A 250 14.29 1.98 -3.00
N SER A 251 14.10 2.63 -4.14
CA SER A 251 12.80 2.91 -4.72
C SER A 251 12.90 2.93 -6.25
N PHE A 252 11.88 2.40 -6.91
CA PHE A 252 11.67 2.58 -8.33
C PHE A 252 10.18 2.55 -8.65
N GLU A 253 9.74 3.42 -9.54
CA GLU A 253 8.33 3.53 -9.92
C GLU A 253 8.20 4.06 -11.35
N ARG A 254 7.11 3.69 -12.03
CA ARG A 254 6.78 4.31 -13.31
C ARG A 254 5.90 5.53 -13.05
N LEU A 255 6.48 6.73 -13.20
CA LEU A 255 5.75 7.96 -12.95
C LEU A 255 4.64 8.16 -13.99
N VAL A 256 3.47 8.61 -13.52
CA VAL A 256 2.27 8.83 -14.32
C VAL A 256 2.24 10.29 -14.74
N LEU A 257 2.70 10.58 -15.96
CA LEU A 257 2.74 11.95 -16.48
C LEU A 257 1.43 12.31 -17.21
N GLY A 258 0.79 13.42 -16.83
CA GLY A 258 -0.38 14.02 -17.48
C GLY A 258 -1.74 13.54 -16.96
N ALA A 259 -2.79 14.35 -17.21
CA ALA A 259 -4.16 14.00 -16.86
C ALA A 259 -4.65 12.78 -17.68
N GLY A 260 -4.97 11.67 -17.02
CA GLY A 260 -5.47 10.45 -17.67
C GLY A 260 -4.44 9.32 -17.87
N GLY A 261 -3.20 9.53 -17.44
CA GLY A 261 -2.20 8.48 -17.27
C GLY A 261 -1.35 8.16 -18.50
N PHE A 262 -0.07 7.91 -18.21
CA PHE A 262 1.02 7.42 -19.06
C PHE A 262 1.16 8.01 -20.48
N THR A 263 2.18 8.83 -20.68
CA THR A 263 2.77 8.99 -22.01
C THR A 263 3.59 7.75 -22.37
N THR A 264 3.73 7.45 -23.66
CA THR A 264 4.54 6.33 -24.20
C THR A 264 6.04 6.45 -23.89
N ASP A 265 6.46 7.51 -23.20
CA ASP A 265 7.84 7.88 -22.91
C ASP A 265 8.11 8.01 -21.39
N THR A 266 7.40 7.25 -20.56
CA THR A 266 7.60 7.24 -19.11
C THR A 266 8.61 6.17 -18.72
N SER A 267 9.89 6.53 -18.76
CA SER A 267 10.97 5.70 -18.20
C SER A 267 10.78 5.50 -16.69
N THR A 268 11.06 4.31 -16.18
CA THR A 268 11.12 4.04 -14.73
C THR A 268 12.05 5.02 -14.04
N THR A 269 11.54 5.67 -12.99
CA THR A 269 12.35 6.51 -12.10
C THR A 269 12.93 5.61 -11.01
N TYR A 270 14.22 5.73 -10.75
CA TYR A 270 14.91 5.04 -9.65
C TYR A 270 15.42 6.10 -8.68
N LEU A 271 15.30 5.85 -7.38
CA LEU A 271 15.84 6.73 -6.34
C LEU A 271 16.95 6.03 -5.56
N ASP A 272 17.96 6.79 -5.15
CA ASP A 272 18.90 6.36 -4.10
C ASP A 272 18.27 6.54 -2.70
N ARG A 273 19.03 6.17 -1.67
CA ARG A 273 18.59 6.25 -0.25
C ARG A 273 18.34 7.67 0.24
N ASN A 274 18.89 8.67 -0.45
CA ASN A 274 18.72 10.08 -0.14
C ASN A 274 17.56 10.71 -0.94
N GLY A 275 16.85 9.92 -1.75
CA GLY A 275 15.75 10.40 -2.60
C GLY A 275 16.21 11.04 -3.91
N ASN A 276 17.49 10.95 -4.27
CA ASN A 276 17.98 11.51 -5.54
C ASN A 276 17.65 10.57 -6.70
N THR A 277 17.29 11.14 -7.85
CA THR A 277 17.04 10.36 -9.07
C THR A 277 18.33 9.74 -9.61
N VAL A 278 18.28 8.43 -9.90
CA VAL A 278 19.37 7.66 -10.48
C VAL A 278 18.96 7.16 -11.86
N LYS A 279 19.79 7.42 -12.87
CA LYS A 279 19.58 6.86 -14.22
C LYS A 279 19.86 5.35 -14.20
N ARG A 280 19.04 4.54 -14.88
CA ARG A 280 19.26 3.07 -14.99
C ARG A 280 20.70 2.69 -15.37
N LYS A 281 21.34 3.45 -16.28
CA LYS A 281 22.73 3.21 -16.71
C LYS A 281 23.77 3.41 -15.58
N ASN A 282 23.45 4.25 -14.59
CA ASN A 282 24.32 4.58 -13.45
C ASN A 282 24.09 3.64 -12.25
N LEU A 283 23.11 2.73 -12.31
CA LEU A 283 22.96 1.69 -11.30
C LEU A 283 24.24 0.85 -11.20
N SER A 284 24.57 0.43 -9.97
CA SER A 284 25.68 -0.47 -9.71
C SER A 284 25.50 -1.80 -10.46
N LYS A 285 26.59 -2.57 -10.63
CA LYS A 285 26.50 -3.89 -11.24
C LYS A 285 25.54 -4.81 -10.47
N GLN A 286 25.57 -4.75 -9.14
CA GLN A 286 24.68 -5.51 -8.28
C GLN A 286 23.22 -5.09 -8.47
N ALA A 287 22.92 -3.79 -8.43
CA ALA A 287 21.57 -3.29 -8.67
C ALA A 287 21.01 -3.66 -10.05
N LYS A 288 21.85 -3.67 -11.09
CA LYS A 288 21.45 -4.13 -12.43
C LYS A 288 21.11 -5.63 -12.47
N ASN A 289 21.88 -6.45 -11.77
CA ASN A 289 21.57 -7.89 -11.65
C ASN A 289 20.27 -8.11 -10.90
N THR A 290 20.10 -7.43 -9.76
CA THR A 290 18.88 -7.52 -8.94
C THR A 290 17.64 -7.02 -9.71
N LEU A 291 17.78 -5.95 -10.50
CA LEU A 291 16.71 -5.49 -11.40
C LEU A 291 16.34 -6.53 -12.46
N ASN A 292 17.34 -7.16 -13.08
CA ASN A 292 17.11 -8.21 -14.07
C ASN A 292 16.36 -9.41 -13.45
N ASP A 293 16.75 -9.83 -12.24
CA ASP A 293 16.07 -10.90 -11.52
C ASP A 293 14.62 -10.50 -11.17
N TYR A 294 14.41 -9.24 -10.76
CA TYR A 294 13.09 -8.69 -10.51
C TYR A 294 12.21 -8.72 -11.76
N GLU A 295 12.74 -8.27 -12.91
CA GLU A 295 12.05 -8.29 -14.20
C GLU A 295 11.68 -9.71 -14.64
N LEU A 296 12.57 -10.70 -14.45
CA LEU A 296 12.31 -12.11 -14.75
C LEU A 296 11.23 -12.72 -13.85
N ILE A 297 11.28 -12.43 -12.55
CA ILE A 297 10.26 -12.87 -11.58
C ILE A 297 8.90 -12.27 -11.95
N GLN A 298 8.83 -10.95 -12.17
CA GLN A 298 7.60 -10.28 -12.58
C GLN A 298 7.07 -10.83 -13.90
N TYR A 299 7.93 -11.04 -14.89
CA TYR A 299 7.54 -11.62 -16.17
C TYR A 299 6.95 -13.02 -15.97
N ASP A 300 7.59 -13.90 -15.22
CA ASP A 300 7.09 -15.25 -14.95
C ASP A 300 5.75 -15.26 -14.20
N MET A 301 5.55 -14.33 -13.26
CA MET A 301 4.31 -14.14 -12.51
C MET A 301 3.16 -13.58 -13.37
N THR A 302 3.46 -12.99 -14.53
CA THR A 302 2.49 -12.23 -15.33
C THR A 302 2.25 -12.84 -16.70
N ALA A 303 3.17 -12.62 -17.65
CA ALA A 303 3.06 -13.00 -19.05
C ALA A 303 3.85 -14.27 -19.42
N GLY A 304 4.68 -14.76 -18.48
CA GLY A 304 5.53 -15.92 -18.66
C GLY A 304 4.79 -17.25 -18.47
N LYS A 305 5.55 -18.29 -18.12
CA LYS A 305 5.05 -19.67 -18.05
C LYS A 305 4.72 -20.12 -16.63
N GLY A 306 4.92 -19.27 -15.63
CA GLY A 306 4.64 -19.55 -14.23
C GLY A 306 5.58 -20.60 -13.63
N TYR A 307 6.84 -20.64 -14.06
CA TYR A 307 7.89 -21.54 -13.58
C TYR A 307 8.02 -21.54 -12.05
N LEU A 308 7.86 -20.39 -11.40
CA LEU A 308 8.00 -20.25 -9.94
C LEU A 308 6.82 -20.85 -9.17
N THR A 309 5.65 -21.01 -9.79
CA THR A 309 4.41 -21.50 -9.13
C THR A 309 4.56 -22.92 -8.58
N GLY A 310 5.35 -23.77 -9.24
CA GLY A 310 5.60 -25.15 -8.82
C GLY A 310 6.73 -25.32 -7.80
N THR A 311 7.31 -24.21 -7.33
CA THR A 311 8.45 -24.21 -6.41
C THR A 311 8.05 -23.74 -5.00
N ASP A 312 9.01 -23.70 -4.08
CA ASP A 312 8.80 -23.13 -2.74
C ASP A 312 9.12 -21.63 -2.67
N PHE A 313 9.34 -20.96 -3.81
CA PHE A 313 9.77 -19.56 -3.86
C PHE A 313 8.83 -18.59 -3.13
N PHE A 314 7.51 -18.83 -3.22
CA PHE A 314 6.50 -18.01 -2.56
C PHE A 314 6.06 -18.54 -1.19
N LYS A 315 6.47 -19.76 -0.82
CA LYS A 315 5.96 -20.44 0.38
C LYS A 315 6.72 -19.98 1.62
N MET A 316 6.00 -19.86 2.72
CA MET A 316 6.60 -19.76 4.05
C MET A 316 7.13 -21.14 4.44
N LYS A 317 8.36 -21.23 4.96
CA LYS A 317 8.86 -22.49 5.52
C LYS A 317 8.00 -22.87 6.73
N GLN A 318 7.22 -23.94 6.62
CA GLN A 318 6.52 -24.50 7.77
C GLN A 318 7.55 -25.04 8.77
N THR A 319 7.47 -24.61 10.01
CA THR A 319 8.17 -25.30 11.10
C THR A 319 7.33 -26.48 11.53
N THR A 320 7.59 -27.64 10.95
CA THR A 320 7.32 -28.90 11.64
C THR A 320 8.25 -28.97 12.86
N GLY A 321 7.73 -29.46 13.99
CA GLY A 321 8.36 -29.33 15.30
C GLY A 321 9.80 -29.86 15.40
N SER A 322 10.52 -29.28 16.36
CA SER A 322 11.81 -29.74 16.90
C SER A 322 12.99 -29.80 15.91
N HIS A 323 13.90 -28.83 16.07
CA HIS A 323 15.30 -28.84 15.61
C HIS A 323 15.55 -28.95 14.10
N SER A 324 15.80 -27.82 13.42
CA SER A 324 16.87 -27.74 12.42
C SER A 324 17.15 -26.29 11.96
N THR A 325 18.44 -26.12 11.70
CA THR A 325 19.29 -24.99 11.31
C THR A 325 18.91 -24.21 10.04
N ASN A 326 19.38 -22.95 9.99
CA ASN A 326 19.33 -21.99 8.88
C ASN A 326 17.93 -21.53 8.44
N VAL A 327 17.34 -20.69 9.29
CA VAL A 327 16.18 -19.86 8.97
C VAL A 327 16.71 -18.48 8.59
N HIS A 328 16.41 -17.99 7.38
CA HIS A 328 16.67 -16.61 7.00
C HIS A 328 15.74 -15.71 7.82
N ARG A 329 16.27 -15.13 8.89
CA ARG A 329 15.70 -13.93 9.51
C ARG A 329 16.30 -12.74 8.79
N VAL A 330 15.54 -11.65 8.71
CA VAL A 330 16.06 -10.38 8.20
C VAL A 330 17.18 -9.94 9.15
N GLN A 331 18.43 -10.05 8.71
CA GLN A 331 19.59 -9.55 9.43
C GLN A 331 20.23 -8.46 8.59
N HIS A 332 20.16 -7.22 9.07
CA HIS A 332 21.02 -6.16 8.57
C HIS A 332 22.46 -6.48 8.94
N LYS A 333 23.32 -6.71 7.94
CA LYS A 333 24.75 -6.50 8.11
C LYS A 333 25.00 -5.00 8.16
N SER A 334 25.31 -4.47 9.34
CA SER A 334 25.88 -3.14 9.48
C SER A 334 27.26 -3.15 8.81
N ASN A 335 27.37 -2.62 7.61
CA ASN A 335 28.67 -2.32 7.02
C ASN A 335 29.18 -1.01 7.65
N THR A 336 29.83 -1.15 8.81
CA THR A 336 30.83 -0.18 9.26
C THR A 336 32.19 -0.71 8.85
N GLU A 337 32.74 -0.15 7.78
CA GLU A 337 34.18 0.03 7.58
C GLU A 337 34.42 1.42 6.97
#